data_AF-G8TU44-F1
#
_entry.id   AF-G8TU44-F1
#
_cell.length_a   1.000
_cell.length_b   1.000
_cell.length_c   1.000
_cell.angle_alpha   90.00
_cell.angle_beta   90.00
_cell.angle_gamma   90.00
#
_symmetry.space_group_name_H-M   'P 1'
#
loop_
_entity.id
_entity.type
_entity.pdbx_description
1 polymer ?
#
loop_
_entity_poly.entity_id
_entity_poly.type
_entity_poly.pdbx_seq_one_letter_code
_entity_poly.pdbx_strand_id
1 'polypeptide(L)' 'MPTYPKRPRAYVTFQIRLPPDLKRQLEDYAFQTQQSQIAVVTAALEDYLRRVTELESKPDIADESSGPGPNA' A
#
# COMPACT_ATOMS: atom_id res chain seq x y z
N MET A 1 7.27 34.69 -13.25
CA MET A 1 6.78 33.47 -12.56
C MET A 1 7.89 32.42 -12.66
N PRO A 2 8.56 32.03 -11.56
CA PRO A 2 9.55 30.96 -11.63
C PRO A 2 8.80 29.62 -11.81
N THR A 3 8.91 29.05 -12.99
CA THR A 3 8.42 27.70 -13.28
C THR A 3 9.40 26.71 -12.65
N TYR A 4 9.06 26.15 -11.49
CA TYR A 4 9.87 25.09 -10.88
C TYR A 4 9.94 23.91 -11.87
N PRO A 5 11.13 23.42 -12.24
CA PRO A 5 11.23 22.24 -13.07
C PRO A 5 10.64 21.07 -12.29
N LYS A 6 9.63 20.38 -12.87
CA LYS A 6 9.18 19.07 -12.39
C LYS A 6 10.43 18.23 -12.17
N ARG A 7 10.76 17.91 -10.91
CA ARG A 7 11.88 17.02 -10.59
C ARG A 7 11.73 15.76 -11.46
N PRO A 8 12.77 15.31 -12.17
CA PRO A 8 12.71 14.03 -12.87
C PRO A 8 12.33 12.98 -11.83
N ARG A 9 11.30 12.18 -12.13
CA ARG A 9 10.96 11.00 -11.34
C ARG A 9 12.21 10.12 -11.34
N ALA A 10 12.95 10.13 -10.25
CA ALA A 10 14.10 9.27 -10.07
C ALA A 10 13.56 7.85 -9.95
N TYR A 11 13.57 7.09 -11.05
CA TYR A 11 13.24 5.68 -11.02
C TYR A 11 14.36 4.96 -10.27
N VAL A 12 14.02 4.44 -9.09
CA VAL A 12 14.95 3.63 -8.29
C VAL A 12 14.74 2.18 -8.71
N THR A 13 15.84 1.49 -9.05
CA THR A 13 15.81 0.05 -9.31
C THR A 13 16.27 -0.68 -8.05
N PHE A 14 15.54 -1.74 -7.70
CA PHE A 14 15.94 -2.64 -6.62
C PHE A 14 15.64 -4.07 -7.05
N GLN A 15 16.46 -5.00 -6.59
CA GLN A 15 16.32 -6.42 -6.89
C GLN A 15 15.56 -7.10 -5.75
N ILE A 16 14.55 -7.89 -6.08
CA ILE A 16 13.74 -8.64 -5.11
C ILE A 16 13.86 -10.13 -5.43
N ARG A 17 13.95 -10.96 -4.40
CA ARG A 17 13.80 -12.42 -4.53
C ARG A 17 12.36 -12.80 -4.22
N LEU A 18 11.69 -13.39 -5.20
CA LEU A 18 10.33 -13.89 -5.06
C LEU A 18 10.35 -15.42 -4.98
N PRO A 19 9.45 -16.04 -4.19
CA PRO A 19 9.18 -17.47 -4.32
C PRO A 19 8.79 -17.84 -5.75
N PRO A 20 9.15 -19.04 -6.23
CA PRO A 20 8.89 -19.45 -7.61
C PRO A 20 7.38 -19.45 -7.95
N ASP A 21 6.53 -19.85 -7.00
CA ASP A 21 5.08 -19.85 -7.18
C ASP A 21 4.52 -18.44 -7.32
N LEU A 22 5.03 -17.50 -6.51
CA LEU A 22 4.60 -16.10 -6.57
C LEU A 22 5.04 -15.43 -7.89
N LYS A 23 6.22 -15.78 -8.39
CA LYS A 23 6.69 -15.33 -9.71
C LYS A 23 5.74 -15.81 -10.82
N ARG A 24 5.32 -17.08 -10.80
CA ARG A 24 4.38 -17.61 -11.79
C ARG A 24 3.02 -16.92 -11.72
N GLN A 25 2.49 -16.73 -10.52
CA GLN A 25 1.23 -16.00 -10.34
C GLN A 25 1.30 -14.57 -10.87
N LEU A 26 2.43 -13.87 -10.65
CA LEU A 26 2.66 -12.53 -11.19
C LEU A 26 2.72 -12.55 -12.73
N GLU A 27 3.40 -13.53 -13.32
CA GLU A 27 3.49 -13.71 -14.76
C GLU A 27 2.12 -13.97 -15.39
N ASP A 28 1.34 -14.89 -14.82
CA ASP A 28 -0.01 -15.23 -15.29
C ASP A 28 -0.96 -14.04 -15.17
N TYR A 29 -0.92 -13.33 -14.03
CA TYR A 29 -1.76 -12.15 -13.82
C TYR A 29 -1.40 -11.01 -14.77
N ALA A 30 -0.10 -10.73 -14.95
CA ALA A 30 0.36 -9.72 -15.90
C ALA A 30 -0.06 -10.05 -17.33
N PHE A 31 0.01 -11.33 -17.72
CA PHE A 31 -0.46 -11.80 -19.03
C PHE A 31 -1.97 -11.61 -19.20
N GLN A 32 -2.77 -12.04 -18.23
CA GLN A 32 -4.24 -11.94 -18.28
C GLN A 32 -4.72 -10.48 -18.34
N THR A 33 -4.08 -9.59 -17.59
CA THR A 33 -4.47 -8.17 -17.51
C THR A 33 -3.82 -7.29 -18.58
N GLN A 34 -2.93 -7.87 -19.41
CA GLN A 34 -2.11 -7.15 -20.39
C GLN A 34 -1.29 -6.00 -19.78
N GLN A 35 -0.91 -6.14 -18.51
CA GLN A 35 -0.10 -5.17 -17.78
C GLN A 35 1.35 -5.62 -17.72
N SER A 36 2.28 -4.68 -17.56
CA SER A 36 3.66 -5.04 -17.25
C SER A 36 3.74 -5.55 -15.81
N GLN A 37 4.61 -6.53 -15.55
CA GLN A 37 4.85 -7.03 -14.20
C GLN A 37 5.24 -5.89 -13.23
N ILE A 38 5.97 -4.89 -13.73
CA ILE A 38 6.33 -3.69 -12.96
C ILE A 38 5.08 -2.90 -12.55
N ALA A 39 4.13 -2.70 -13.47
CA ALA A 39 2.88 -1.98 -13.16
C ALA A 39 2.07 -2.71 -12.09
N VAL A 40 1.98 -4.04 -12.20
CA VAL A 40 1.29 -4.89 -11.21
C VAL A 40 1.95 -4.76 -9.83
N VAL A 41 3.28 -4.91 -9.76
CA VAL A 41 4.02 -4.80 -8.50
C VAL A 41 3.91 -3.39 -7.90
N THR A 42 3.98 -2.36 -8.74
CA THR A 42 3.86 -0.96 -8.28
C THR A 42 2.47 -0.72 -7.69
N ALA A 43 1.41 -1.13 -8.38
CA ALA A 43 0.04 -0.98 -7.89
C ALA A 43 -0.20 -1.75 -6.58
N ALA A 44 0.32 -2.97 -6.48
CA ALA A 44 0.21 -3.78 -5.26
C ALA A 44 0.93 -3.14 -4.07
N LEU A 45 2.13 -2.57 -4.29
CA LEU A 45 2.87 -1.85 -3.26
C LEU A 45 2.17 -0.56 -2.83
N GLU A 46 1.63 0.21 -3.78
CA GLU A 46 0.86 1.42 -3.49
C GLU A 46 -0.40 1.12 -2.67
N ASP A 47 -1.12 0.04 -3.00
CA ASP A 47 -2.30 -0.40 -2.26
C ASP A 47 -1.93 -0.89 -0.85
N TYR A 48 -0.87 -1.69 -0.73
CA TYR A 48 -0.38 -2.16 0.56
C TYR A 48 0.01 -0.99 1.48
N LEU A 49 0.83 -0.06 0.98
CA LEU A 49 1.28 1.10 1.77
C LEU A 49 0.11 2.01 2.18
N ARG A 50 -0.88 2.18 1.30
CA ARG A 50 -2.10 2.93 1.62
C ARG A 50 -2.86 2.28 2.77
N ARG A 51 -3.12 0.97 2.68
CA ARG A 51 -3.84 0.23 3.74
C ARG A 51 -3.11 0.24 5.07
N VAL A 52 -1.79 0.06 5.05
CA VAL A 52 -0.96 0.13 6.27
C VAL A 52 -1.06 1.52 6.90
N THR A 53 -0.95 2.58 6.09
CA THR A 53 -1.07 3.96 6.58
C THR A 53 -2.46 4.23 7.17
N GLU A 54 -3.52 3.75 6.53
CA GLU A 54 -4.90 3.87 7.03
C GLU A 54 -5.12 3.11 8.34
N LEU A 55 -4.51 1.94 8.50
CA LEU A 55 -4.57 1.14 9.73
C LEU A 55 -3.83 1.83 10.89
N GLU A 56 -2.67 2.42 10.63
CA GLU A 56 -1.92 3.19 11.64
C GLU A 56 -2.60 4.51 12.00
N SER A 57 -3.45 5.05 11.11
CA SER A 57 -4.14 6.33 11.29
C SER A 57 -5.50 6.20 12.00
N LYS A 58 -5.93 4.99 12.35
CA LYS A 58 -7.17 4.80 13.12
C LYS A 58 -6.81 4.88 14.62
N PRO A 59 -7.02 6.02 15.30
CA PRO A 59 -6.89 6.01 16.74
C PRO A 59 -7.92 5.02 17.29
N ASP A 60 -7.47 4.14 18.19
CA ASP A 60 -8.34 3.45 19.14
C ASP A 60 -9.22 4.52 19.80
N ILE A 61 -10.44 4.71 19.28
CA ILE A 61 -11.49 5.34 20.07
C ILE A 61 -11.85 4.26 21.08
N ALA A 62 -11.15 4.31 22.21
CA ALA A 62 -11.49 3.59 23.40
C ALA A 62 -13.00 3.74 23.63
N ASP A 63 -13.70 2.61 23.63
CA ASP A 63 -15.04 2.47 24.14
C ASP A 63 -14.98 2.79 25.65
N GLU A 64 -15.07 4.07 26.00
CA GLU A 64 -15.56 4.50 27.31
C GLU A 64 -17.05 4.83 27.17
N SER A 65 -17.84 3.77 26.94
CA SER A 65 -19.26 3.80 27.23
C SER A 65 -19.45 3.79 28.76
N SER A 66 -19.33 4.99 29.31
CA SER A 66 -19.96 5.50 30.53
C SER A 66 -20.79 4.51 31.36
N GLY A 67 -20.36 4.30 32.61
CA GLY A 67 -21.30 4.13 33.73
C GLY A 67 -20.72 3.46 34.98
N PRO A 68 -20.37 4.19 36.05
CA PRO A 68 -20.72 3.75 37.38
C PRO A 68 -22.17 4.18 37.66
N GLY A 69 -23.04 3.21 37.95
CA GLY A 69 -24.40 3.47 38.42
C GLY A 69 -24.42 4.35 39.68
N PRO A 70 -25.54 5.04 39.97
CA PRO A 70 -25.62 5.96 41.09
C PRO A 70 -25.44 5.20 42.40
N ASN A 71 -24.47 5.64 43.21
CA ASN A 71 -24.30 5.18 44.58
C ASN A 71 -25.27 5.94 45.50
N ALA A 72 -25.99 5.15 46.31
CA ALA A 72 -26.65 5.47 47.59
C ALA A 72 -27.82 6.48 47.58
#